data_AF-A0A6J1VV16-F1
#
_entry.id   AF-A0A6J1VV16-F1
#
_cell.length_a   1.000
_cell.length_b   1.000
_cell.length_c   1.000
_cell.angle_alpha   90.00
_cell.angle_beta   90.00
_cell.angle_gamma   90.00
#
_symmetry.space_group_name_H-M   'P 1'
#
loop_
_entity.id
_entity.type
_entity.pdbx_description
1 polymer ?
#
loop_
_entity_poly.entity_id
_entity_poly.type
_entity_poly.pdbx_seq_one_letter_code
_entity_poly.pdbx_strand_id
1 'polypeptide(L)'
;MANEDFLSNSCHNAVTVEHKLPKICTPRFLTSEKTFYHILPFLLAVHEVNQNSRLLPNITLGYNIYQNFVNARMTYEAMLDVLSTGQENIPNYRCGRQKNLLAILEEMNSELFDHISNVLSIYKIPQINYSVINQMAEQNHRFTFSYRMTPNQEPPYSAIVQLLLQFQWTWIGLLSQDNERGEKFKRRLEVLALKNGICTVISGTVPELHTFLRNFQNQNNSRDGISFDENGVPVGDFDIMHWTSVRNKSDEGVKIGSCPDDQYSNKKRDQCVPKSVTFLSYEESLGLILTFLAIALSLTTAFILGIFIKHQETPIVKANNRELTYVLGVSLLFSFLTSLLFIGRPMKMTCLFRQTIFSIVFSVAVSSLLAKTVMVVVAFLATKPGSMMRKWLGKGLAHSIVLSCSGIQVGICMTWMGIFPSFPDSDFHSQPEHILLQCNEGSVTMFYTALGYMGFLAAICFLVTFLARNLPGTFNEAKLITFSMLVFCSVWISFVPSYLSTKGKYMVAVQIFSILASSLGLLGCIFVPKCYIITLRPDINTKE
;
A
#
# COMPACT_ATOMS: atom_id res chain seq x y z
N MET A 1 -15.67 -67.25 29.76
CA MET A 1 -14.30 -66.94 30.22
C MET A 1 -13.54 -66.53 28.97
N ALA A 2 -13.17 -65.25 28.89
CA ALA A 2 -12.87 -64.54 27.65
C ALA A 2 -11.49 -64.92 27.06
N ASN A 3 -11.46 -65.08 25.74
CA ASN A 3 -10.28 -65.32 24.91
C ASN A 3 -9.47 -64.03 24.72
N GLU A 4 -8.15 -64.18 24.81
CA GLU A 4 -7.16 -63.33 24.17
C GLU A 4 -7.10 -63.70 22.68
N ASP A 5 -7.34 -62.74 21.78
CA ASP A 5 -6.98 -62.86 20.37
C ASP A 5 -6.14 -61.65 19.94
N PHE A 6 -4.91 -61.99 19.57
CA PHE A 6 -4.01 -61.24 18.72
C PHE A 6 -4.74 -60.70 17.49
N LEU A 7 -4.64 -59.39 17.21
CA LEU A 7 -4.90 -58.86 15.87
C LEU A 7 -3.82 -57.84 15.48
N SER A 8 -2.82 -58.39 14.79
CA SER A 8 -2.09 -57.76 13.69
C SER A 8 -2.99 -56.82 12.88
N ASN A 9 -2.55 -55.59 12.63
CA ASN A 9 -3.09 -54.77 11.55
C ASN A 9 -1.95 -54.21 10.71
N SER A 10 -1.52 -55.05 9.77
CA SER A 10 -0.74 -54.74 8.59
C SER A 10 -1.48 -53.72 7.70
N CYS A 11 -0.81 -52.62 7.35
CA CYS A 11 -1.29 -51.69 6.32
C CYS A 11 -1.10 -52.33 4.92
N HIS A 12 -2.17 -52.92 4.37
CA HIS A 12 -2.18 -53.42 3.00
C HIS A 12 -2.19 -52.28 1.96
N ASN A 13 -1.42 -52.49 0.88
CA ASN A 13 -1.35 -51.66 -0.32
C ASN A 13 -2.69 -51.66 -1.09
N ALA A 14 -3.14 -50.48 -1.51
CA ALA A 14 -4.03 -50.32 -2.65
C ALA A 14 -3.71 -49.00 -3.37
N VAL A 15 -3.32 -49.11 -4.64
CA VAL A 15 -3.19 -47.98 -5.57
C VAL A 15 -4.58 -47.69 -6.11
N THR A 16 -5.10 -46.49 -5.87
CA THR A 16 -6.17 -45.87 -6.66
C THR A 16 -5.94 -44.37 -6.67
N VAL A 17 -5.90 -43.82 -7.88
CA VAL A 17 -5.73 -42.40 -8.18
C VAL A 17 -7.07 -41.72 -7.91
N GLU A 18 -7.15 -40.90 -6.87
CA GLU A 18 -8.11 -39.79 -6.78
C GLU A 18 -7.79 -38.92 -5.56
N HIS A 19 -7.93 -37.61 -5.73
CA HIS A 19 -7.70 -36.56 -4.74
C HIS A 19 -8.24 -36.90 -3.34
N LYS A 20 -7.37 -37.27 -2.40
CA LYS A 20 -7.71 -37.39 -0.98
C LYS A 20 -6.64 -36.73 -0.12
N LEU A 21 -7.10 -35.95 0.86
CA LEU A 21 -6.31 -35.46 1.99
C LEU A 21 -5.38 -36.58 2.51
N PRO A 22 -4.14 -36.24 2.94
CA PRO A 22 -3.21 -37.25 3.46
C PRO A 22 -3.83 -37.98 4.65
N LYS A 23 -3.70 -39.31 4.65
CA LYS A 23 -4.15 -40.20 5.73
C LYS A 23 -3.53 -39.77 7.06
N ILE A 24 -4.36 -39.30 7.98
CA ILE A 24 -4.00 -39.13 9.39
C ILE A 24 -4.04 -40.53 10.02
N CYS A 25 -2.88 -41.07 10.40
CA CYS A 25 -2.82 -42.24 11.27
C CYS A 25 -3.47 -41.87 12.61
N THR A 26 -4.69 -42.32 12.81
CA THR A 26 -5.46 -42.06 14.03
C THR A 26 -5.29 -43.25 14.98
N PRO A 27 -4.57 -43.11 16.11
CA PRO A 27 -5.06 -43.71 17.34
C PRO A 27 -6.28 -42.90 17.80
N ARG A 28 -7.21 -43.58 18.46
CA ARG A 28 -8.62 -43.20 18.71
C ARG A 28 -8.85 -42.00 19.65
N PHE A 29 -8.02 -40.96 19.64
CA PHE A 29 -8.11 -39.82 20.57
C PHE A 29 -7.66 -38.45 19.99
N LEU A 30 -8.21 -38.02 18.84
CA LEU A 30 -8.27 -36.59 18.51
C LEU A 30 -9.50 -35.98 19.24
N THR A 31 -9.36 -35.71 20.54
CA THR A 31 -10.49 -35.32 21.42
C THR A 31 -10.27 -33.98 22.15
N SER A 32 -9.55 -33.03 21.54
CA SER A 32 -9.44 -31.68 22.11
C SER A 32 -9.44 -30.61 21.01
N GLU A 33 -10.40 -29.67 21.07
CA GLU A 33 -10.48 -28.49 20.20
C GLU A 33 -9.17 -27.68 20.15
N LYS A 34 -8.37 -27.71 21.23
CA LYS A 34 -7.11 -26.95 21.33
C LYS A 34 -6.06 -27.39 20.32
N THR A 35 -5.95 -28.68 20.01
CA THR A 35 -4.92 -29.22 19.10
C THR A 35 -5.15 -28.78 17.64
N PHE A 36 -6.40 -28.52 17.26
CA PHE A 36 -6.75 -28.12 15.90
C PHE A 36 -6.23 -26.70 15.57
N TYR A 37 -6.28 -25.78 16.53
CA TYR A 37 -5.83 -24.40 16.34
C TYR A 37 -4.32 -24.24 16.13
N HIS A 38 -3.50 -25.18 16.63
CA HIS A 38 -2.05 -25.16 16.44
C HIS A 38 -1.61 -25.79 15.10
N ILE A 39 -2.36 -26.78 14.60
CA ILE A 39 -2.03 -27.50 13.37
C ILE A 39 -2.48 -26.72 12.13
N LEU A 40 -3.64 -26.06 12.18
CA LEU A 40 -4.23 -25.39 11.02
C LEU A 40 -3.32 -24.32 10.38
N PRO A 41 -2.65 -23.43 11.15
CA PRO A 41 -1.71 -22.45 10.58
C PRO A 41 -0.55 -23.12 9.83
N PHE A 42 -0.03 -24.23 10.37
CA PHE A 42 1.05 -24.98 9.72
C PHE A 42 0.60 -25.58 8.39
N LEU A 43 -0.60 -26.18 8.32
CA LEU A 43 -1.16 -26.73 7.09
C LEU A 43 -1.35 -25.66 6.01
N LEU A 44 -1.86 -24.49 6.39
CA LEU A 44 -2.07 -23.36 5.49
C LEU A 44 -0.72 -22.80 4.99
N ALA A 45 0.26 -22.65 5.88
CA ALA A 45 1.58 -22.16 5.50
C ALA A 45 2.27 -23.09 4.47
N VAL A 46 2.22 -24.41 4.68
CA VAL A 46 2.78 -25.37 3.71
C VAL A 46 2.04 -25.31 2.37
N HIS A 47 0.71 -25.13 2.41
CA HIS A 47 -0.10 -24.99 1.19
C HIS A 47 0.30 -23.74 0.39
N GLU A 48 0.44 -22.60 1.05
CA GLU A 48 0.81 -21.33 0.44
C GLU A 48 2.24 -21.37 -0.13
N VAL A 49 3.20 -21.97 0.61
CA VAL A 49 4.58 -22.15 0.15
C VAL A 49 4.63 -23.04 -1.09
N ASN A 50 3.89 -24.16 -1.10
CA ASN A 50 3.86 -25.08 -2.25
C ASN A 50 3.19 -24.47 -3.50
N GLN A 51 2.31 -23.47 -3.34
CA GLN A 51 1.72 -22.73 -4.47
C GLN A 51 2.64 -21.65 -5.02
N ASN A 52 3.66 -21.22 -4.27
CA ASN A 52 4.53 -20.12 -4.63
C ASN A 52 5.83 -20.61 -5.31
N SER A 53 5.83 -20.59 -6.64
CA SER A 53 6.99 -20.98 -7.46
C SER A 53 8.23 -20.09 -7.29
N ARG A 54 8.11 -18.91 -6.64
CA ARG A 54 9.25 -18.04 -6.32
C ARG A 54 10.03 -18.49 -5.09
N LEU A 55 9.39 -19.19 -4.16
CA LEU A 55 10.02 -19.66 -2.92
C LEU A 55 10.70 -21.02 -3.11
N LEU A 56 9.98 -21.99 -3.69
CA LEU A 56 10.49 -23.35 -3.93
C LEU A 56 10.12 -23.82 -5.35
N PRO A 57 10.95 -23.54 -6.36
CA PRO A 57 10.70 -24.03 -7.72
C PRO A 57 10.94 -25.54 -7.79
N ASN A 58 9.96 -26.30 -8.31
CA ASN A 58 10.04 -27.75 -8.53
C ASN A 58 10.25 -28.61 -7.26
N ILE A 59 9.98 -28.07 -6.07
CA ILE A 59 10.06 -28.80 -4.81
C ILE A 59 8.71 -28.70 -4.10
N THR A 60 8.16 -29.83 -3.67
CA THR A 60 6.93 -29.87 -2.87
C THR A 60 7.27 -30.32 -1.46
N LEU A 61 6.92 -29.49 -0.48
CA LEU A 61 7.04 -29.83 0.93
C LEU A 61 5.88 -30.74 1.35
N GLY A 62 6.23 -31.94 1.83
CA GLY A 62 5.33 -32.83 2.55
C GLY A 62 5.51 -32.71 4.06
N TYR A 63 4.56 -33.23 4.82
CA TYR A 63 4.61 -33.25 6.28
C TYR A 63 4.02 -34.54 6.84
N ASN A 64 4.51 -34.96 8.01
CA ASN A 64 3.92 -35.98 8.86
C ASN A 64 3.65 -35.32 10.22
N ILE A 65 2.46 -35.51 10.79
CA ILE A 65 2.09 -34.92 12.08
C ILE A 65 1.98 -36.03 13.11
N TYR A 66 2.71 -35.87 14.20
CA TYR A 66 2.72 -36.78 15.34
C TYR A 66 2.19 -36.07 16.57
N GLN A 67 1.40 -36.78 17.37
CA GLN A 67 0.90 -36.24 18.62
C GLN A 67 1.90 -36.52 19.74
N ASN A 68 2.37 -35.46 20.39
CA ASN A 68 3.20 -35.57 21.58
C ASN A 68 2.31 -35.88 22.78
N PHE A 69 2.23 -37.14 23.15
CA PHE A 69 1.67 -37.54 24.43
C PHE A 69 2.72 -37.22 25.49
N VAL A 70 2.33 -36.65 26.62
CA VAL A 70 3.19 -36.14 27.71
C VAL A 70 3.97 -37.25 28.44
N ASN A 71 4.41 -38.30 27.73
CA ASN A 71 5.06 -39.50 28.20
C ASN A 71 6.26 -39.81 27.30
N ALA A 72 7.46 -39.80 27.89
CA ALA A 72 8.72 -40.04 27.20
C ALA A 72 8.74 -41.33 26.36
N ARG A 73 8.08 -42.40 26.82
CA ARG A 73 8.05 -43.68 26.10
C ARG A 73 7.35 -43.56 24.74
N MET A 74 6.17 -42.93 24.70
CA MET A 74 5.43 -42.74 23.45
C MET A 74 6.14 -41.76 22.50
N THR A 75 6.82 -40.75 23.07
CA THR A 75 7.67 -39.82 22.32
C THR A 75 8.85 -40.55 21.65
N TYR A 76 9.51 -41.49 22.34
CA TYR A 76 10.56 -42.33 21.76
C TYR A 76 10.04 -43.27 20.66
N GLU A 77 8.88 -43.90 20.87
CA GLU A 77 8.25 -44.76 19.86
C GLU A 77 7.90 -43.96 18.59
N ALA A 78 7.40 -42.72 18.74
CA ALA A 78 7.14 -41.82 17.62
C ALA A 78 8.42 -41.37 16.90
N MET A 79 9.52 -41.10 17.63
CA MET A 79 10.81 -40.80 17.00
C MET A 79 11.36 -41.97 16.20
N LEU A 80 11.27 -43.18 16.75
CA LEU A 80 11.74 -44.37 16.05
C LEU A 80 10.93 -44.60 14.77
N ASP A 81 9.63 -44.33 14.78
CA ASP A 81 8.80 -44.34 13.56
C ASP A 81 9.21 -43.23 12.56
N VAL A 82 9.51 -42.02 13.03
CA VAL A 82 10.00 -40.90 12.19
C VAL A 82 11.34 -41.24 11.53
N LEU A 83 12.23 -41.93 12.24
CA LEU A 83 13.58 -42.28 11.78
C LEU A 83 13.63 -43.59 10.98
N SER A 84 12.63 -44.47 11.13
CA SER A 84 12.55 -45.75 10.45
C SER A 84 11.69 -45.62 9.19
N THR A 85 12.22 -45.99 8.02
CA THR A 85 11.46 -45.92 6.76
C THR A 85 10.86 -47.28 6.41
N GLY A 86 10.17 -47.95 7.34
CA GLY A 86 9.65 -49.32 7.18
C GLY A 86 8.36 -49.60 7.95
N GLN A 87 7.84 -50.83 7.90
CA GLN A 87 6.65 -51.27 8.67
C GLN A 87 6.95 -51.59 10.14
N GLU A 88 8.23 -51.74 10.51
CA GLU A 88 8.70 -51.95 11.87
C GLU A 88 9.78 -50.93 12.25
N ASN A 89 9.79 -50.55 13.53
CA ASN A 89 10.68 -49.55 14.13
C ASN A 89 12.10 -50.12 14.38
N ILE A 90 12.77 -50.57 13.32
CA ILE A 90 14.12 -51.12 13.40
C ILE A 90 15.13 -50.00 13.07
N PRO A 91 15.98 -49.59 14.04
CA PRO A 91 16.98 -48.57 13.80
C PRO A 91 17.89 -48.93 12.62
N ASN A 92 18.11 -47.97 11.71
CA ASN A 92 18.98 -48.11 10.54
C ASN A 92 18.49 -49.08 9.44
N TYR A 93 17.26 -49.59 9.54
CA TYR A 93 16.62 -50.39 8.49
C TYR A 93 15.75 -49.50 7.60
N ARG A 94 15.95 -49.56 6.27
CA ARG A 94 15.18 -48.78 5.29
C ARG A 94 14.47 -49.69 4.31
N CYS A 95 13.14 -49.77 4.38
CA CYS A 95 12.32 -50.58 3.47
C CYS A 95 11.18 -49.74 2.88
N GLY A 96 11.41 -49.08 1.74
CA GLY A 96 10.38 -48.28 1.06
C GLY A 96 10.93 -47.10 0.25
N ARG A 97 10.04 -46.24 -0.25
CA ARG A 97 10.43 -44.97 -0.91
C ARG A 97 11.12 -44.06 0.11
N GLN A 98 12.33 -43.63 -0.21
CA GLN A 98 13.14 -42.77 0.65
C GLN A 98 12.50 -41.38 0.78
N LYS A 99 11.94 -41.08 1.95
CA LYS A 99 11.53 -39.73 2.33
C LYS A 99 12.71 -39.09 3.08
N ASN A 100 13.25 -37.99 2.56
CA ASN A 100 14.29 -37.25 3.25
C ASN A 100 13.63 -36.32 4.28
N LEU A 101 13.81 -36.61 5.57
CA LEU A 101 13.36 -35.73 6.64
C LEU A 101 14.24 -34.47 6.65
N LEU A 102 13.62 -33.32 6.44
CA LEU A 102 14.33 -32.04 6.34
C LEU A 102 14.56 -31.40 7.71
N ALA A 103 13.51 -31.34 8.54
CA ALA A 103 13.55 -30.75 9.87
C ALA A 103 12.35 -31.27 10.70
N ILE A 104 12.46 -31.19 12.02
CA ILE A 104 11.36 -31.47 12.96
C ILE A 104 10.93 -30.17 13.63
N LEU A 105 9.62 -29.90 13.64
CA LEU A 105 9.00 -28.76 14.30
C LEU A 105 8.32 -29.23 15.59
N GLU A 106 8.64 -28.60 16.71
CA GLU A 106 8.26 -29.11 18.03
C GLU A 106 7.74 -28.04 18.99
N GLU A 107 6.80 -28.46 19.83
CA GLU A 107 6.32 -27.74 21.02
C GLU A 107 6.46 -28.64 22.25
N MET A 108 7.44 -28.40 23.13
CA MET A 108 7.69 -29.26 24.31
C MET A 108 8.22 -28.53 25.55
N ASN A 109 8.05 -29.21 26.70
CA ASN A 109 8.69 -28.90 27.99
C ASN A 109 10.18 -29.31 27.97
N SER A 110 10.99 -28.73 28.87
CA SER A 110 12.45 -28.92 28.92
C SER A 110 12.91 -30.38 29.01
N GLU A 111 12.21 -31.24 29.75
CA GLU A 111 12.64 -32.63 29.95
C GLU A 111 12.52 -33.51 28.69
N LEU A 112 11.44 -33.38 27.92
CA LEU A 112 11.25 -34.19 26.70
C LEU A 112 12.14 -33.71 25.56
N PHE A 113 12.41 -32.40 25.51
CA PHE A 113 13.27 -31.79 24.51
C PHE A 113 14.68 -32.41 24.52
N ASP A 114 15.30 -32.57 25.68
CA ASP A 114 16.64 -33.14 25.81
C ASP A 114 16.70 -34.58 25.25
N HIS A 115 15.66 -35.38 25.47
CA HIS A 115 15.55 -36.73 24.92
C HIS A 115 15.46 -36.73 23.39
N ILE A 116 14.69 -35.81 22.80
CA ILE A 116 14.56 -35.64 21.35
C ILE A 116 15.88 -35.19 20.74
N SER A 117 16.45 -34.13 21.30
CA SER A 117 17.66 -33.50 20.77
C SER A 117 18.84 -34.45 20.76
N ASN A 118 18.99 -35.31 21.78
CA ASN A 118 20.03 -36.34 21.80
C ASN A 118 19.93 -37.30 20.61
N VAL A 119 18.73 -37.79 20.28
CA VAL A 119 18.53 -38.71 19.17
C VAL A 119 18.74 -37.99 17.84
N LEU A 120 18.10 -36.83 17.62
CA LEU A 120 18.21 -36.09 16.37
C LEU A 120 19.63 -35.60 16.10
N SER A 121 20.40 -35.27 17.15
CA SER A 121 21.80 -34.86 17.00
C SER A 121 22.68 -35.99 16.44
N ILE A 122 22.39 -37.25 16.77
CA ILE A 122 23.09 -38.42 16.19
C ILE A 122 22.84 -38.50 14.69
N TYR A 123 21.60 -38.22 14.25
CA TYR A 123 21.21 -38.24 12.84
C TYR A 123 21.44 -36.91 12.11
N LYS A 124 21.96 -35.89 12.81
CA LYS A 124 22.20 -34.53 12.29
C LYS A 124 20.94 -33.87 11.68
N ILE A 125 19.78 -34.15 12.28
CA ILE A 125 18.49 -33.61 11.81
C ILE A 125 18.19 -32.32 12.57
N PRO A 126 17.93 -31.20 11.88
CA PRO A 126 17.64 -29.94 12.56
C PRO A 126 16.27 -29.98 13.24
N GLN A 127 16.23 -29.50 14.47
CA GLN A 127 15.04 -29.37 15.30
C GLN A 127 14.72 -27.89 15.49
N ILE A 128 13.47 -27.50 15.24
CA ILE A 128 12.99 -26.12 15.33
C ILE A 128 11.89 -26.06 16.38
N ASN A 129 12.19 -25.40 17.50
CA ASN A 129 11.22 -25.21 18.58
C ASN A 129 10.45 -23.90 18.40
N TYR A 130 9.11 -23.99 18.41
CA TYR A 130 8.20 -22.84 18.32
C TYR A 130 7.39 -22.59 19.60
N SER A 131 7.60 -23.38 20.67
CA SER A 131 6.89 -23.25 21.95
C SER A 131 7.21 -21.96 22.71
N VAL A 132 6.25 -21.51 23.51
CA VAL A 132 6.26 -20.29 24.33
C VAL A 132 6.73 -20.55 25.78
N ILE A 133 7.19 -21.75 26.16
CA ILE A 133 7.46 -22.08 27.59
C ILE A 133 8.96 -22.24 27.92
N ASN A 134 9.58 -21.11 28.27
CA ASN A 134 10.17 -20.79 29.57
C ASN A 134 11.44 -21.46 30.18
N GLN A 135 12.22 -22.31 29.51
CA GLN A 135 13.45 -22.83 30.18
C GLN A 135 14.62 -23.31 29.30
N MET A 136 14.86 -22.71 28.12
CA MET A 136 15.98 -23.13 27.24
C MET A 136 17.10 -22.11 27.08
N ALA A 137 17.09 -20.99 27.80
CA ALA A 137 18.06 -19.91 27.60
C ALA A 137 19.53 -20.31 27.87
N GLU A 138 19.80 -21.47 28.47
CA GLU A 138 21.16 -21.89 28.83
C GLU A 138 21.68 -23.13 28.07
N GLN A 139 20.91 -23.72 27.15
CA GLN A 139 21.25 -25.02 26.55
C GLN A 139 21.76 -25.00 25.10
N ASN A 140 21.84 -23.83 24.42
CA ASN A 140 22.32 -23.74 23.03
C ASN A 140 23.74 -24.31 22.80
N HIS A 141 24.54 -24.47 23.86
CA HIS A 141 25.87 -25.07 23.76
C HIS A 141 25.89 -26.60 23.82
N ARG A 142 24.76 -27.27 24.17
CA ARG A 142 24.68 -28.74 24.25
C ARG A 142 24.28 -29.42 22.94
N PHE A 143 23.49 -28.76 22.10
CA PHE A 143 22.92 -29.37 20.89
C PHE A 143 23.16 -28.50 19.65
N THR A 144 23.98 -28.98 18.72
CA THR A 144 24.41 -28.22 17.53
C THR A 144 23.31 -28.04 16.47
N PHE A 145 22.23 -28.83 16.51
CA PHE A 145 21.16 -28.84 15.50
C PHE A 145 19.81 -28.33 16.02
N SER A 146 19.79 -27.62 17.15
CA SER A 146 18.56 -27.04 17.71
C SER A 146 18.45 -25.55 17.42
N TYR A 147 17.33 -25.15 16.81
CA TYR A 147 16.99 -23.76 16.50
C TYR A 147 15.70 -23.35 17.22
N ARG A 148 15.58 -22.07 17.57
CA ARG A 148 14.39 -21.52 18.21
C ARG A 148 13.77 -20.41 17.36
N MET A 149 12.43 -20.40 17.31
CA MET A 149 11.65 -19.35 16.65
C MET A 149 11.09 -18.32 17.63
N THR A 150 11.33 -18.49 18.93
CA THR A 150 10.88 -17.57 19.97
C THR A 150 12.03 -16.72 20.51
N PRO A 151 11.81 -15.40 20.70
CA PRO A 151 12.83 -14.52 21.26
C PRO A 151 13.12 -14.87 22.71
N ASN A 152 14.25 -14.38 23.23
CA ASN A 152 14.59 -14.60 24.63
C ASN A 152 13.52 -13.95 25.53
N GLN A 153 12.81 -14.75 26.33
CA GLN A 153 11.74 -14.28 27.22
C GLN A 153 12.25 -13.67 28.52
N GLU A 154 13.55 -13.37 28.63
CA GLU A 154 14.01 -12.62 29.79
C GLU A 154 13.28 -11.28 29.80
N PRO A 155 12.61 -10.91 30.90
CA PRO A 155 11.98 -9.60 31.01
C PRO A 155 13.03 -8.55 30.66
N PRO A 156 12.70 -7.52 29.87
CA PRO A 156 13.64 -6.47 29.57
C PRO A 156 13.87 -5.66 30.84
N TYR A 157 14.75 -6.14 31.73
CA TYR A 157 15.07 -5.53 33.02
C TYR A 157 15.51 -4.08 32.83
N SER A 158 16.23 -3.81 31.73
CA SER A 158 16.60 -2.47 31.28
C SER A 158 15.38 -1.60 31.00
N ALA A 159 14.35 -2.11 30.33
CA ALA A 159 13.11 -1.36 30.07
C ALA A 159 12.34 -1.09 31.37
N ILE A 160 12.26 -2.07 32.30
CA ILE A 160 11.64 -1.88 33.61
C ILE A 160 12.36 -0.76 34.38
N VAL A 161 13.69 -0.79 34.44
CA VAL A 161 14.48 0.25 35.11
C VAL A 161 14.31 1.62 34.42
N GLN A 162 14.32 1.67 33.09
CA GLN A 162 14.06 2.91 32.36
C GLN A 162 12.67 3.48 32.66
N LEU A 163 11.65 2.63 32.78
CA LEU A 163 10.31 3.06 33.18
C LEU A 163 10.30 3.63 34.60
N LEU A 164 10.93 2.95 35.56
CA LEU A 164 11.04 3.45 36.93
C LEU A 164 11.74 4.81 36.99
N LEU A 165 12.82 4.99 36.23
CA LEU A 165 13.52 6.27 36.11
C LEU A 165 12.65 7.35 35.47
N GLN A 166 11.90 7.02 34.42
CA GLN A 166 10.97 7.93 33.74
C GLN A 166 9.90 8.45 34.72
N PHE A 167 9.42 7.61 35.62
CA PHE A 167 8.47 7.98 36.68
C PHE A 167 9.14 8.56 37.94
N GLN A 168 10.47 8.69 37.96
CA GLN A 168 11.26 9.20 39.09
C GLN A 168 11.14 8.35 40.37
N TRP A 169 10.96 7.04 40.23
CA TRP A 169 10.91 6.11 41.37
C TRP A 169 12.32 5.76 41.83
N THR A 170 12.64 6.11 43.07
CA THR A 170 13.96 5.85 43.70
C THR A 170 13.93 4.73 44.72
N TRP A 171 12.74 4.29 45.16
CA TRP A 171 12.55 3.22 46.14
C TRP A 171 11.53 2.23 45.62
N ILE A 172 11.90 0.94 45.58
CA ILE A 172 11.02 -0.14 45.09
C ILE A 172 10.97 -1.32 46.06
N GLY A 173 9.85 -2.05 46.04
CA GLY A 173 9.74 -3.37 46.65
C GLY A 173 9.71 -4.44 45.56
N LEU A 174 10.45 -5.53 45.76
CA LEU A 174 10.53 -6.65 44.83
C LEU A 174 9.94 -7.91 45.45
N LEU A 175 8.96 -8.50 44.76
CA LEU A 175 8.38 -9.78 45.11
C LEU A 175 8.44 -10.67 43.87
N SER A 176 8.93 -11.90 44.03
CA SER A 176 8.99 -12.88 42.95
C SER A 176 8.44 -14.23 43.40
N GLN A 177 8.18 -15.12 42.45
CA GLN A 177 7.88 -16.51 42.77
C GLN A 177 9.07 -17.19 43.44
N ASP A 178 8.78 -18.15 44.34
CA ASP A 178 9.80 -18.99 44.98
C ASP A 178 10.27 -20.11 44.03
N ASN A 179 10.90 -19.72 42.93
CA ASN A 179 11.53 -20.60 41.97
C ASN A 179 12.80 -19.96 41.40
N GLU A 180 13.61 -20.75 40.69
CA GLU A 180 14.87 -20.27 40.10
C GLU A 180 14.69 -19.04 39.21
N ARG A 181 13.54 -18.93 38.51
CA ARG A 181 13.25 -17.78 37.65
C ARG A 181 12.97 -16.51 38.44
N GLY A 182 12.23 -16.61 39.53
CA GLY A 182 12.00 -15.50 40.45
C GLY A 182 13.30 -15.00 41.08
N GLU A 183 14.16 -15.92 41.51
CA GLU A 183 15.49 -15.59 42.07
C GLU A 183 16.41 -14.94 41.02
N LYS A 184 16.44 -15.45 39.78
CA LYS A 184 17.18 -14.84 38.67
C LYS A 184 16.65 -13.43 38.34
N PHE A 185 15.33 -13.23 38.38
CA PHE A 185 14.70 -11.93 38.18
C PHE A 185 15.11 -10.92 39.26
N LYS A 186 14.99 -11.30 40.54
CA LYS A 186 15.39 -10.44 41.67
C LYS A 186 16.85 -10.04 41.56
N ARG A 187 17.76 -11.02 41.45
CA ARG A 187 19.20 -10.76 41.39
C ARG A 187 19.57 -9.81 40.25
N ARG A 188 19.02 -10.00 39.04
CA ARG A 188 19.35 -9.16 37.89
C ARG A 188 18.75 -7.76 37.98
N LEU A 189 17.47 -7.67 38.37
CA LEU A 189 16.79 -6.39 38.48
C LEU A 189 17.37 -5.54 39.61
N GLU A 190 17.72 -6.13 40.75
CA GLU A 190 18.37 -5.43 41.87
C GLU A 190 19.72 -4.82 41.45
N VAL A 191 20.57 -5.58 40.77
CA VAL A 191 21.86 -5.08 40.27
C VAL A 191 21.68 -3.93 39.29
N LEU A 192 20.73 -4.05 38.36
CA LEU A 192 20.46 -3.01 37.36
C LEU A 192 19.80 -1.77 37.96
N ALA A 193 18.87 -1.94 38.91
CA ALA A 193 18.22 -0.86 39.63
C ALA A 193 19.25 -0.06 40.46
N LEU A 194 20.11 -0.76 41.21
CA LEU A 194 21.17 -0.13 42.02
C LEU A 194 22.14 0.66 41.15
N LYS A 195 22.56 0.09 40.00
CA LYS A 195 23.45 0.76 39.05
C LYS A 195 22.87 2.08 38.51
N ASN A 196 21.54 2.20 38.48
CA ASN A 196 20.82 3.39 38.04
C ASN A 196 20.29 4.25 39.19
N GLY A 197 20.71 4.01 40.44
CA GLY A 197 20.36 4.84 41.59
C GLY A 197 18.98 4.55 42.20
N ILE A 198 18.41 3.36 41.96
CA ILE A 198 17.14 2.91 42.54
C ILE A 198 17.43 1.89 43.64
N CYS A 199 16.86 2.09 44.83
CA CYS A 199 17.06 1.22 45.99
C CYS A 199 15.88 0.27 46.21
N THR A 200 16.19 -1.02 46.39
CA THR A 200 15.21 -2.03 46.82
C THR A 200 15.07 -2.02 48.34
N VAL A 201 13.90 -1.65 48.86
CA VAL A 201 13.65 -1.56 50.32
C VAL A 201 13.22 -2.91 50.89
N ILE A 202 12.42 -3.65 50.13
CA ILE A 202 11.85 -4.94 50.54
C ILE A 202 12.05 -5.90 49.38
N SER A 203 12.60 -7.08 49.66
CA SER A 203 12.81 -8.14 48.70
C SER A 203 12.29 -9.44 49.31
N GLY A 204 11.31 -10.08 48.66
CA GLY A 204 10.62 -11.25 49.21
C GLY A 204 10.22 -12.25 48.13
N THR A 205 9.81 -13.44 48.57
CA THR A 205 9.29 -14.49 47.69
C THR A 205 7.83 -14.79 48.01
N VAL A 206 7.08 -15.21 47.01
CA VAL A 206 5.67 -15.57 47.09
C VAL A 206 5.50 -17.00 46.59
N PRO A 207 4.65 -17.83 47.22
CA PRO A 207 4.35 -19.17 46.73
C PRO A 207 3.83 -19.15 45.29
N GLU A 208 4.08 -20.23 44.55
CA GLU A 208 3.66 -20.34 43.15
C GLU A 208 2.14 -20.18 43.01
N LEU A 209 1.71 -19.23 42.18
CA LEU A 209 0.29 -18.97 41.92
C LEU A 209 -0.38 -20.23 41.34
N HIS A 210 -1.62 -20.51 41.76
CA HIS A 210 -2.42 -21.63 41.26
C HIS A 210 -2.47 -21.64 39.73
N THR A 211 -2.34 -22.82 39.12
CA THR A 211 -2.26 -23.10 37.67
C THR A 211 -3.29 -22.38 36.80
N PHE A 212 -4.41 -21.94 37.35
CA PHE A 212 -5.46 -21.19 36.64
C PHE A 212 -4.99 -19.81 36.15
N LEU A 213 -4.13 -19.11 36.91
CA LEU A 213 -3.59 -17.80 36.54
C LEU A 213 -2.41 -17.90 35.54
N ARG A 214 -1.93 -19.11 35.25
CA ARG A 214 -0.84 -19.38 34.29
C ARG A 214 -1.33 -19.38 32.82
N ASN A 215 -2.64 -19.41 32.59
CA ASN A 215 -3.27 -19.53 31.27
C ASN A 215 -3.49 -18.18 30.55
N PHE A 216 -2.57 -17.22 30.67
CA PHE A 216 -2.54 -16.10 29.73
C PHE A 216 -1.88 -16.58 28.44
N GLN A 217 -2.68 -16.99 27.45
CA GLN A 217 -2.21 -17.24 26.10
C GLN A 217 -1.93 -15.89 25.42
N ASN A 218 -0.66 -15.50 25.38
CA ASN A 218 -0.23 -14.36 24.59
C ASN A 218 -0.09 -14.83 23.12
N GLN A 219 -1.01 -14.40 22.26
CA GLN A 219 -0.83 -14.54 20.82
C GLN A 219 0.12 -13.45 20.33
N ASN A 220 1.37 -13.82 20.07
CA ASN A 220 2.32 -12.93 19.40
C ASN A 220 2.04 -12.94 17.89
N ASN A 221 1.16 -12.05 17.45
CA ASN A 221 0.99 -11.77 16.03
C ASN A 221 1.87 -10.58 15.64
N SER A 222 3.12 -10.85 15.22
CA SER A 222 3.89 -9.84 14.50
C SER A 222 3.54 -9.88 13.02
N ARG A 223 3.22 -8.72 12.43
CA ARG A 223 3.15 -8.53 10.96
C ARG A 223 4.50 -8.10 10.36
N ASP A 224 5.50 -7.85 11.22
CA ASP A 224 6.81 -7.37 10.81
C ASP A 224 7.81 -8.52 10.59
N GLY A 225 8.86 -8.25 9.83
CA GLY A 225 9.89 -9.23 9.49
C GLY A 225 10.64 -9.76 10.71
N ILE A 226 10.96 -11.05 10.70
CA ILE A 226 11.74 -11.71 11.75
C ILE A 226 13.23 -11.47 11.47
N SER A 227 13.96 -10.94 12.45
CA SER A 227 15.42 -10.80 12.41
C SER A 227 16.10 -11.63 13.49
N PHE A 228 17.28 -12.16 13.19
CA PHE A 228 18.09 -12.95 14.12
C PHE A 228 19.34 -12.17 14.52
N ASP A 229 19.75 -12.29 15.78
CA ASP A 229 21.01 -11.74 16.27
C ASP A 229 22.23 -12.56 15.80
N GLU A 230 23.43 -12.12 16.15
CA GLU A 230 24.70 -12.79 15.81
C GLU A 230 24.80 -14.25 16.35
N ASN A 231 23.95 -14.61 17.30
CA ASN A 231 23.86 -15.95 17.90
C ASN A 231 22.71 -16.79 17.31
N GLY A 232 22.03 -16.31 16.27
CA GLY A 232 20.90 -17.01 15.64
C GLY A 232 19.62 -17.00 16.49
N VAL A 233 19.46 -16.03 17.39
CA VAL A 233 18.28 -15.85 18.24
C VAL A 233 17.36 -14.79 17.64
N PRO A 234 16.05 -15.03 17.50
CA PRO A 234 15.13 -14.02 17.01
C PRO A 234 15.01 -12.85 18.00
N VAL A 235 15.03 -11.63 17.47
CA VAL A 235 14.82 -10.40 18.26
C VAL A 235 13.32 -10.19 18.49
N GLY A 236 12.95 -9.87 19.72
CA GLY A 236 11.55 -9.60 20.10
C GLY A 236 11.36 -8.16 20.54
N ASP A 237 10.28 -7.55 20.06
CA ASP A 237 9.80 -6.26 20.56
C ASP A 237 8.83 -6.47 21.73
N PHE A 238 8.81 -5.50 22.66
CA PHE A 238 7.98 -5.56 23.86
C PHE A 238 6.96 -4.43 23.84
N ASP A 239 5.70 -4.78 24.11
CA ASP A 239 4.62 -3.82 24.33
C ASP A 239 4.42 -3.57 25.82
N ILE A 240 4.32 -2.29 26.20
CA ILE A 240 3.97 -1.88 27.56
C ILE A 240 2.47 -1.72 27.61
N MET A 241 1.79 -2.51 28.44
CA MET A 241 0.33 -2.51 28.56
C MET A 241 -0.10 -2.01 29.94
N HIS A 242 -1.08 -1.09 29.97
CA HIS A 242 -1.74 -0.64 31.19
C HIS A 242 -3.15 -1.22 31.24
N TRP A 243 -3.45 -2.07 32.22
CA TRP A 243 -4.77 -2.65 32.40
C TRP A 243 -5.65 -1.70 33.22
N THR A 244 -6.74 -1.23 32.62
CA THR A 244 -7.73 -0.39 33.33
C THR A 244 -8.99 -1.20 33.61
N SER A 245 -9.43 -1.19 34.87
CA SER A 245 -10.72 -1.76 35.22
C SER A 245 -11.78 -0.67 35.17
N VAL A 246 -12.62 -0.71 34.12
CA VAL A 246 -13.76 0.20 34.00
C VAL A 246 -14.96 -0.48 34.66
N ARG A 247 -15.61 0.22 35.62
CA ARG A 247 -16.66 -0.30 36.52
C ARG A 247 -17.88 -0.99 35.88
N ASN A 248 -17.94 -1.19 34.56
CA ASN A 248 -19.01 -1.89 33.84
C ASN A 248 -18.56 -2.56 32.51
N LYS A 249 -17.26 -2.81 32.28
CA LYS A 249 -16.75 -3.54 31.11
C LYS A 249 -15.67 -4.55 31.51
N SER A 250 -15.38 -5.51 30.63
CA SER A 250 -14.20 -6.37 30.71
C SER A 250 -12.93 -5.53 30.80
N ASP A 251 -11.97 -5.96 31.62
CA ASP A 251 -10.67 -5.29 31.75
C ASP A 251 -10.03 -5.13 30.35
N GLU A 252 -9.70 -3.89 29.99
CA GLU A 252 -9.10 -3.56 28.70
C GLU A 252 -7.66 -3.10 28.92
N GLY A 253 -6.72 -3.77 28.25
CA GLY A 253 -5.31 -3.41 28.24
C GLY A 253 -5.06 -2.30 27.21
N VAL A 254 -4.59 -1.15 27.67
CA VAL A 254 -4.23 -0.01 26.82
C VAL A 254 -2.71 0.00 26.61
N LYS A 255 -2.26 -0.02 25.35
CA LYS A 255 -0.82 0.07 25.01
C LYS A 255 -0.29 1.48 25.33
N ILE A 256 0.76 1.55 26.16
CA ILE A 256 1.42 2.80 26.57
C ILE A 256 2.47 3.19 25.53
N GLY A 257 2.54 4.48 25.20
CA GLY A 257 3.59 5.04 24.33
C GLY A 257 3.20 5.22 22.86
N SER A 258 2.00 4.79 22.46
CA SER A 258 1.42 5.07 21.14
C SER A 258 0.08 5.77 21.31
N CYS A 259 -0.06 6.95 20.71
CA CYS A 259 -1.39 7.55 20.55
C CYS A 259 -2.13 6.87 19.40
N PRO A 260 -3.46 6.81 19.44
CA PRO A 260 -4.28 6.46 18.28
C PRO A 260 -3.89 7.28 17.04
N ASP A 261 -4.06 6.72 15.83
CA ASP A 261 -3.59 7.36 14.59
C ASP A 261 -4.16 8.76 14.35
N ASP A 262 -5.37 9.04 14.84
CA ASP A 262 -6.06 10.32 14.80
C ASP A 262 -5.53 11.35 15.82
N GLN A 263 -4.61 10.96 16.69
CA GLN A 263 -4.10 11.76 17.79
C GLN A 263 -2.57 11.81 17.81
N TYR A 264 -2.02 12.82 18.47
CA TYR A 264 -0.58 12.97 18.67
C TYR A 264 -0.29 13.29 20.14
N SER A 265 0.89 12.90 20.61
CA SER A 265 1.29 13.16 21.99
C SER A 265 1.55 14.66 22.19
N ASN A 266 1.01 15.26 23.25
CA ASN A 266 1.28 16.65 23.56
C ASN A 266 2.77 16.86 23.97
N LYS A 267 3.20 18.13 24.10
CA LYS A 267 4.59 18.47 24.47
C LYS A 267 5.04 17.86 25.82
N LYS A 268 4.11 17.64 26.75
CA LYS A 268 4.38 17.04 28.08
C LYS A 268 4.38 15.50 28.06
N ARG A 269 3.96 14.89 26.94
CA ARG A 269 3.78 13.45 26.75
C ARG A 269 2.85 12.79 27.78
N ASP A 270 1.86 13.53 28.27
CA ASP A 270 0.90 13.07 29.29
C ASP A 270 -0.49 12.79 28.70
N GLN A 271 -0.82 13.36 27.55
CA GLN A 271 -2.11 13.17 26.87
C GLN A 271 -1.94 13.08 25.35
N CYS A 272 -2.86 12.35 24.72
CA CYS A 272 -3.05 12.36 23.28
C CYS A 272 -4.02 13.48 22.89
N VAL A 273 -3.62 14.31 21.94
CA VAL A 273 -4.36 15.47 21.44
C VAL A 273 -4.84 15.13 20.03
N PRO A 274 -6.10 15.41 19.68
CA PRO A 274 -6.60 15.17 18.33
C PRO A 274 -5.80 15.97 17.30
N LYS A 275 -5.35 15.30 16.24
CA LYS A 275 -4.74 15.95 15.09
C LYS A 275 -5.78 16.80 14.36
N SER A 276 -5.36 17.96 13.85
CA SER A 276 -6.28 18.85 13.14
C SER A 276 -6.44 18.43 11.69
N VAL A 277 -7.68 18.41 11.20
CA VAL A 277 -7.98 18.06 9.80
C VAL A 277 -7.57 19.20 8.87
N THR A 278 -6.76 18.91 7.86
CA THR A 278 -6.30 19.87 6.85
C THR A 278 -6.68 19.43 5.44
N PHE A 279 -7.22 20.37 4.66
CA PHE A 279 -7.54 20.23 3.24
C PHE A 279 -7.49 21.62 2.59
N LEU A 280 -7.53 21.71 1.26
CA LEU A 280 -7.60 22.99 0.57
C LEU A 280 -9.01 23.59 0.71
N SER A 281 -9.22 24.37 1.77
CA SER A 281 -10.51 24.96 2.11
C SER A 281 -10.79 26.26 1.35
N TYR A 282 -12.07 26.54 1.09
CA TYR A 282 -12.54 27.84 0.60
C TYR A 282 -12.35 28.97 1.62
N GLU A 283 -12.11 28.65 2.89
CA GLU A 283 -11.92 29.63 3.95
C GLU A 283 -10.47 30.14 4.04
N GLU A 284 -9.51 29.42 3.44
CA GLU A 284 -8.11 29.83 3.43
C GLU A 284 -7.81 30.80 2.29
N SER A 285 -6.89 31.75 2.49
CA SER A 285 -6.52 32.76 1.50
C SER A 285 -6.14 32.19 0.14
N LEU A 286 -5.40 31.06 0.13
CA LEU A 286 -4.98 30.40 -1.11
C LEU A 286 -6.17 29.79 -1.86
N GLY A 287 -7.12 29.17 -1.15
CA GLY A 287 -8.35 28.63 -1.73
C GLY A 287 -9.26 29.71 -2.30
N LEU A 288 -9.39 30.84 -1.60
CA LEU A 288 -10.13 32.01 -2.08
C LEU A 288 -9.56 32.58 -3.37
N ILE A 289 -8.24 32.80 -3.42
CA ILE A 289 -7.56 33.35 -4.61
C ILE A 289 -7.75 32.43 -5.82
N LEU A 290 -7.53 31.12 -5.66
CA LEU A 290 -7.70 30.15 -6.74
C LEU A 290 -9.15 30.06 -7.22
N THR A 291 -10.12 30.10 -6.30
CA THR A 291 -11.55 30.08 -6.63
C THR A 291 -11.95 31.32 -7.42
N PHE A 292 -11.57 32.50 -6.95
CA PHE A 292 -11.85 33.76 -7.65
C PHE A 292 -11.23 33.77 -9.05
N LEU A 293 -9.97 33.34 -9.17
CA LEU A 293 -9.28 33.25 -10.45
C LEU A 293 -9.98 32.28 -11.41
N ALA A 294 -10.39 31.09 -10.95
CA ALA A 294 -11.10 30.11 -11.76
C ALA A 294 -12.46 30.65 -12.26
N ILE A 295 -13.23 31.31 -11.38
CA ILE A 295 -14.52 31.90 -11.74
C ILE A 295 -14.34 33.05 -12.73
N ALA A 296 -13.39 33.96 -12.49
CA ALA A 296 -13.10 35.07 -13.39
C ALA A 296 -12.68 34.60 -14.79
N LEU A 297 -11.79 33.60 -14.86
CA LEU A 297 -11.35 33.01 -16.13
C LEU A 297 -12.47 32.25 -16.85
N SER A 298 -13.35 31.58 -16.10
CA SER A 298 -14.55 30.94 -16.66
C SER A 298 -15.51 31.97 -17.28
N LEU A 299 -15.83 33.06 -16.55
CA LEU A 299 -16.69 34.13 -17.04
C LEU A 299 -16.13 34.84 -18.27
N THR A 300 -14.82 35.15 -18.27
CA THR A 300 -14.15 35.74 -19.44
C THR A 300 -14.20 34.82 -20.66
N THR A 301 -14.01 33.51 -20.47
CA THR A 301 -14.11 32.51 -21.55
C THR A 301 -15.53 32.40 -22.09
N ALA A 302 -16.55 32.40 -21.22
CA ALA A 302 -17.95 32.39 -21.62
C ALA A 302 -18.32 33.66 -22.41
N PHE A 303 -17.82 34.82 -21.98
CA PHE A 303 -18.00 36.09 -22.69
C PHE A 303 -17.36 36.06 -24.09
N ILE A 304 -16.12 35.55 -24.19
CA ILE A 304 -15.41 35.35 -25.47
C ILE A 304 -16.23 34.43 -26.39
N LEU A 305 -16.67 33.27 -25.89
CA LEU A 305 -17.54 32.35 -26.64
C LEU A 305 -18.82 33.05 -27.12
N GLY A 306 -19.46 33.85 -26.26
CA GLY A 306 -20.63 34.65 -26.61
C GLY A 306 -20.39 35.61 -27.77
N ILE A 307 -19.23 36.28 -27.82
CA ILE A 307 -18.83 37.15 -28.94
C ILE A 307 -18.71 36.33 -30.23
N PHE A 308 -18.06 35.16 -30.18
CA PHE A 308 -17.87 34.28 -31.35
C PHE A 308 -19.18 33.68 -31.86
N ILE A 309 -20.15 33.41 -30.99
CA ILE A 309 -21.50 32.97 -31.37
C ILE A 309 -22.27 34.13 -32.01
N LYS A 310 -22.24 35.33 -31.41
CA LYS A 310 -22.93 36.51 -31.94
C LYS A 310 -22.40 36.93 -33.32
N HIS A 311 -21.09 36.89 -33.53
CA HIS A 311 -20.43 37.26 -34.79
C HIS A 311 -20.13 36.06 -35.69
N GLN A 312 -20.94 35.00 -35.59
CA GLN A 312 -20.71 33.75 -36.33
C GLN A 312 -20.58 33.98 -37.85
N GLU A 313 -21.32 34.92 -38.43
CA GLU A 313 -21.30 35.18 -39.87
C GLU A 313 -20.09 35.96 -40.41
N THR A 314 -19.22 36.43 -39.52
CA THR A 314 -18.00 37.14 -39.94
C THR A 314 -17.00 36.22 -40.65
N PRO A 315 -16.28 36.71 -41.68
CA PRO A 315 -15.34 35.91 -42.47
C PRO A 315 -14.19 35.35 -41.61
N ILE A 316 -13.76 36.07 -40.57
CA ILE A 316 -12.71 35.63 -39.64
C ILE A 316 -13.14 34.34 -38.91
N VAL A 317 -14.37 34.30 -38.40
CA VAL A 317 -14.90 33.14 -37.66
C VAL A 317 -15.16 31.97 -38.61
N LYS A 318 -15.63 32.23 -39.83
CA LYS A 318 -15.88 31.20 -40.86
C LYS A 318 -14.59 30.57 -41.40
N ALA A 319 -13.53 31.37 -41.62
CA ALA A 319 -12.24 30.90 -42.10
C ALA A 319 -11.51 30.02 -41.06
N ASN A 320 -11.76 30.26 -39.77
CA ASN A 320 -11.15 29.56 -38.65
C ASN A 320 -11.99 28.36 -38.16
N ASN A 321 -12.59 27.59 -39.07
CA ASN A 321 -13.40 26.37 -38.79
C ASN A 321 -14.23 26.46 -37.49
N ARG A 322 -15.44 27.05 -37.59
CA ARG A 322 -16.34 27.40 -36.48
C ARG A 322 -16.47 26.30 -35.42
N GLU A 323 -16.71 25.05 -35.85
CA GLU A 323 -16.91 23.89 -34.97
C GLU A 323 -15.71 23.62 -34.04
N LEU A 324 -14.49 23.59 -34.58
CA LEU A 324 -13.29 23.34 -33.77
C LEU A 324 -13.02 24.46 -32.78
N THR A 325 -13.29 25.71 -33.18
CA THR A 325 -13.14 26.86 -32.30
C THR A 325 -14.14 26.83 -31.14
N TYR A 326 -15.38 26.36 -31.38
CA TYR A 326 -16.36 26.15 -30.31
C TYR A 326 -15.99 24.99 -29.39
N VAL A 327 -15.59 23.83 -29.93
CA VAL A 327 -15.13 22.69 -29.11
C VAL A 327 -13.93 23.10 -28.23
N LEU A 328 -12.96 23.82 -28.79
CA LEU A 328 -11.82 24.32 -28.01
C LEU A 328 -12.26 25.32 -26.93
N GLY A 329 -13.11 26.30 -27.26
CA GLY A 329 -13.56 27.28 -26.27
C GLY A 329 -14.42 26.66 -25.15
N VAL A 330 -15.30 25.71 -25.47
CA VAL A 330 -16.11 25.00 -24.48
C VAL A 330 -15.25 24.09 -23.59
N SER A 331 -14.26 23.39 -24.15
CA SER A 331 -13.31 22.61 -23.34
C SER A 331 -12.47 23.48 -22.41
N LEU A 332 -12.05 24.67 -22.84
CA LEU A 332 -11.38 25.65 -21.97
C LEU A 332 -12.31 26.20 -20.87
N LEU A 333 -13.60 26.42 -21.18
CA LEU A 333 -14.57 26.81 -20.16
C LEU A 333 -14.69 25.74 -19.07
N PHE A 334 -14.84 24.48 -19.48
CA PHE A 334 -14.88 23.36 -18.55
C PHE A 334 -13.56 23.20 -17.80
N SER A 335 -12.39 23.45 -18.41
CA SER A 335 -11.10 23.31 -17.70
C SER A 335 -10.93 24.33 -16.57
N PHE A 336 -11.46 25.55 -16.71
CA PHE A 336 -11.52 26.49 -15.59
C PHE A 336 -12.50 26.03 -14.51
N LEU A 337 -13.66 25.49 -14.89
CA LEU A 337 -14.65 24.98 -13.93
C LEU A 337 -14.19 23.71 -13.19
N THR A 338 -13.42 22.82 -13.84
CA THR A 338 -12.91 21.60 -13.19
C THR A 338 -12.00 21.92 -12.01
N SER A 339 -11.31 23.07 -12.02
CA SER A 339 -10.47 23.53 -10.91
C SER A 339 -11.27 23.64 -9.60
N LEU A 340 -12.56 23.93 -9.67
CA LEU A 340 -13.43 24.01 -8.49
C LEU A 340 -13.69 22.63 -7.84
N LEU A 341 -13.62 21.53 -8.61
CA LEU A 341 -13.77 20.17 -8.08
C LEU A 341 -12.60 19.75 -7.17
N PHE A 342 -11.47 20.44 -7.25
CA PHE A 342 -10.27 20.17 -6.46
C PHE A 342 -10.28 20.92 -5.11
N ILE A 343 -11.17 21.91 -4.93
CA ILE A 343 -11.25 22.76 -3.74
C ILE A 343 -12.39 22.28 -2.84
N GLY A 344 -12.18 22.29 -1.53
CA GLY A 344 -13.17 21.88 -0.53
C GLY A 344 -12.95 20.48 0.02
N ARG A 345 -13.95 19.97 0.74
CA ARG A 345 -13.85 18.70 1.46
C ARG A 345 -13.94 17.52 0.46
N PRO A 346 -13.00 16.56 0.48
CA PRO A 346 -13.03 15.42 -0.44
C PRO A 346 -14.21 14.50 -0.12
N MET A 347 -15.22 14.51 -0.98
CA MET A 347 -16.34 13.59 -0.95
C MET A 347 -16.07 12.41 -1.89
N LYS A 348 -16.75 11.29 -1.67
CA LYS A 348 -16.63 10.10 -2.54
C LYS A 348 -16.86 10.42 -4.02
N MET A 349 -17.87 11.24 -4.33
CA MET A 349 -18.19 11.62 -5.71
C MET A 349 -17.17 12.60 -6.29
N THR A 350 -16.69 13.58 -5.51
CA THR A 350 -15.72 14.55 -6.01
C THR A 350 -14.37 13.89 -6.29
N CYS A 351 -13.91 12.98 -5.42
CA CYS A 351 -12.68 12.22 -5.66
C CYS A 351 -12.76 11.36 -6.93
N LEU A 352 -13.91 10.72 -7.18
CA LEU A 352 -14.11 9.87 -8.36
C LEU A 352 -14.02 10.66 -9.68
N PHE A 353 -14.62 11.85 -9.72
CA PHE A 353 -14.75 12.61 -10.96
C PHE A 353 -13.64 13.64 -11.19
N ARG A 354 -12.94 14.09 -10.13
CA ARG A 354 -11.89 15.10 -10.19
C ARG A 354 -10.84 14.83 -11.28
N GLN A 355 -10.17 13.67 -11.21
CA GLN A 355 -9.06 13.36 -12.12
C GLN A 355 -9.55 12.97 -13.52
N THR A 356 -10.69 12.27 -13.60
CA THR A 356 -11.27 11.80 -14.86
C THR A 356 -11.81 12.95 -15.71
N ILE A 357 -12.60 13.86 -15.12
CA ILE A 357 -13.10 15.04 -15.84
C ILE A 357 -11.94 15.92 -16.28
N PHE A 358 -10.97 16.20 -15.40
CA PHE A 358 -9.77 16.95 -15.75
C PHE A 358 -9.07 16.35 -16.98
N SER A 359 -8.82 15.05 -16.97
CA SER A 359 -8.07 14.36 -18.02
C SER A 359 -8.82 14.34 -19.36
N ILE A 360 -10.13 14.07 -19.35
CA ILE A 360 -10.96 14.06 -20.56
C ILE A 360 -11.06 15.46 -21.17
N VAL A 361 -11.33 16.48 -20.35
CA VAL A 361 -11.50 17.87 -20.81
C VAL A 361 -10.22 18.37 -21.50
N PHE A 362 -9.06 18.13 -20.89
CA PHE A 362 -7.79 18.53 -21.50
C PHE A 362 -7.45 17.73 -22.76
N SER A 363 -7.81 16.45 -22.82
CA SER A 363 -7.62 15.63 -24.03
C SER A 363 -8.42 16.18 -25.21
N VAL A 364 -9.68 16.58 -24.97
CA VAL A 364 -10.53 17.24 -25.98
C VAL A 364 -9.92 18.57 -26.42
N ALA A 365 -9.43 19.39 -25.48
CA ALA A 365 -8.79 20.67 -25.80
C ALA A 365 -7.55 20.49 -26.69
N VAL A 366 -6.60 19.64 -26.29
CA VAL A 366 -5.37 19.41 -27.07
C VAL A 366 -5.66 18.75 -28.41
N SER A 367 -6.62 17.81 -28.46
CA SER A 367 -7.03 17.14 -29.70
C SER A 367 -7.69 18.10 -30.69
N SER A 368 -8.49 19.07 -30.21
CA SER A 368 -9.09 20.11 -31.05
C SER A 368 -8.03 21.03 -31.66
N LEU A 369 -6.98 21.34 -30.90
CA LEU A 369 -5.86 22.15 -31.39
C LEU A 369 -4.98 21.37 -32.38
N LEU A 370 -4.74 20.08 -32.12
CA LEU A 370 -4.09 19.18 -33.06
C LEU A 370 -4.88 19.09 -34.37
N ALA A 371 -6.18 18.82 -34.31
CA ALA A 371 -7.05 18.77 -35.48
C ALA A 371 -6.98 20.09 -36.27
N LYS A 372 -7.04 21.24 -35.57
CA LYS A 372 -6.92 22.55 -36.21
C LYS A 372 -5.59 22.72 -36.95
N THR A 373 -4.47 22.35 -36.32
CA THR A 373 -3.13 22.49 -36.94
C THR A 373 -2.93 21.54 -38.12
N VAL A 374 -3.40 20.31 -38.03
CA VAL A 374 -3.40 19.34 -39.14
C VAL A 374 -4.22 19.85 -40.31
N MET A 375 -5.40 20.42 -40.07
CA MET A 375 -6.21 21.02 -41.14
C MET A 375 -5.49 22.16 -41.87
N VAL A 376 -4.73 23.00 -41.15
CA VAL A 376 -3.92 24.07 -41.77
C VAL A 376 -2.80 23.49 -42.63
N VAL A 377 -2.08 22.49 -42.12
CA VAL A 377 -0.98 21.82 -42.86
C VAL A 377 -1.50 21.11 -44.10
N VAL A 378 -2.60 20.35 -43.98
CA VAL A 378 -3.25 19.63 -45.08
C VAL A 378 -3.77 20.60 -46.14
N ALA A 379 -4.38 21.72 -45.74
CA ALA A 379 -4.85 22.75 -46.67
C ALA A 379 -3.70 23.34 -47.50
N PHE A 380 -2.55 23.60 -46.88
CA PHE A 380 -1.38 24.09 -47.59
C PHE A 380 -0.80 23.03 -48.54
N LEU A 381 -0.64 21.78 -48.10
CA LEU A 381 -0.13 20.69 -48.94
C LEU A 381 -1.04 20.37 -50.14
N ALA A 382 -2.35 20.54 -49.99
CA ALA A 382 -3.33 20.31 -51.04
C ALA A 382 -3.32 21.36 -52.16
N THR A 383 -2.66 22.51 -51.96
CA THR A 383 -2.44 23.50 -53.04
C THR A 383 -1.46 23.00 -54.11
N LYS A 384 -0.65 21.98 -53.83
CA LYS A 384 0.22 21.34 -54.83
C LYS A 384 -0.61 20.43 -55.75
N PRO A 385 -0.57 20.61 -57.09
CA PRO A 385 -1.36 19.82 -58.02
C PRO A 385 -0.95 18.33 -57.97
N GLY A 386 -1.94 17.43 -57.87
CA GLY A 386 -1.74 15.96 -57.92
C GLY A 386 -1.77 15.21 -56.58
N SER A 387 -1.96 15.87 -55.42
CA SER A 387 -1.94 15.16 -54.12
C SER A 387 -3.28 14.49 -53.77
N MET A 388 -3.23 13.22 -53.34
CA MET A 388 -4.39 12.50 -52.77
C MET A 388 -4.99 13.18 -51.53
N MET A 389 -4.23 14.08 -50.88
CA MET A 389 -4.65 14.81 -49.67
C MET A 389 -5.83 15.75 -49.91
N ARG A 390 -6.11 16.13 -51.18
CA ARG A 390 -7.28 16.95 -51.52
C ARG A 390 -8.62 16.25 -51.26
N LYS A 391 -8.68 14.91 -51.32
CA LYS A 391 -9.88 14.13 -50.96
C LYS A 391 -10.17 14.12 -49.45
N TRP A 392 -9.15 14.41 -48.63
CA TRP A 392 -9.23 14.37 -47.17
C TRP A 392 -9.47 15.75 -46.55
N LEU A 393 -9.51 16.82 -47.35
CA LEU A 393 -9.91 18.16 -46.89
C LEU A 393 -11.41 18.19 -46.59
N GLY A 394 -11.77 18.07 -45.32
CA GLY A 394 -13.16 18.21 -44.89
C GLY A 394 -13.34 18.25 -43.38
N LYS A 395 -14.55 18.63 -42.95
CA LYS A 395 -14.96 18.61 -41.52
C LYS A 395 -14.85 17.22 -40.91
N GLY A 396 -15.02 16.16 -41.71
CA GLY A 396 -14.93 14.77 -41.27
C GLY A 396 -13.56 14.40 -40.69
N LEU A 397 -12.45 14.86 -41.29
CA LEU A 397 -11.10 14.58 -40.79
C LEU A 397 -10.87 15.22 -39.42
N ALA A 398 -11.26 16.49 -39.25
CA ALA A 398 -11.12 17.20 -38.00
C ALA A 398 -11.89 16.53 -36.85
N HIS A 399 -13.16 16.18 -37.08
CA HIS A 399 -13.97 15.49 -36.07
C HIS A 399 -13.46 14.08 -35.78
N SER A 400 -12.96 13.37 -36.80
CA SER A 400 -12.36 12.05 -36.62
C SER A 400 -11.12 12.10 -35.73
N ILE A 401 -10.27 13.13 -35.87
CA ILE A 401 -9.08 13.32 -35.02
C ILE A 401 -9.51 13.59 -33.56
N VAL A 402 -10.46 14.51 -33.36
CA VAL A 402 -10.93 14.84 -32.00
C VAL A 402 -11.56 13.62 -31.33
N LEU A 403 -12.43 12.89 -32.01
CA LEU A 403 -13.13 11.74 -31.46
C LEU A 403 -12.18 10.57 -31.18
N SER A 404 -11.22 10.29 -32.07
CA SER A 404 -10.28 9.18 -31.88
C SER A 404 -9.32 9.46 -30.72
N CYS A 405 -8.72 10.65 -30.65
CA CYS A 405 -7.77 11.00 -29.60
C CYS A 405 -8.44 11.13 -28.22
N SER A 406 -9.60 11.81 -28.14
CA SER A 406 -10.33 11.89 -26.87
C SER A 406 -10.96 10.55 -26.46
N GLY A 407 -11.39 9.73 -27.41
CA GLY A 407 -11.95 8.40 -27.15
C GLY A 407 -10.96 7.45 -26.48
N ILE A 408 -9.68 7.50 -26.87
CA ILE A 408 -8.62 6.73 -26.19
C ILE A 408 -8.51 7.17 -24.72
N GLN A 409 -8.52 8.48 -24.45
CA GLN A 409 -8.46 8.98 -23.07
C GLN A 409 -9.68 8.56 -22.23
N VAL A 410 -10.87 8.59 -22.83
CA VAL A 410 -12.09 8.10 -22.18
C VAL A 410 -11.96 6.60 -21.86
N GLY A 411 -11.42 5.79 -22.77
CA GLY A 411 -11.16 4.37 -22.52
C GLY A 411 -10.21 4.12 -21.36
N ILE A 412 -9.12 4.89 -21.26
CA ILE A 412 -8.18 4.84 -20.13
C ILE A 412 -8.90 5.20 -18.82
N CYS A 413 -9.68 6.27 -18.81
CA CYS A 413 -10.43 6.71 -17.62
C CYS A 413 -11.52 5.72 -17.20
N MET A 414 -12.25 5.12 -18.14
CA MET A 414 -13.26 4.09 -17.86
C MET A 414 -12.62 2.83 -17.26
N THR A 415 -11.48 2.41 -17.79
CA THR A 415 -10.71 1.29 -17.25
C THR A 415 -10.22 1.60 -15.84
N TRP A 416 -9.72 2.82 -15.60
CA TRP A 416 -9.27 3.25 -14.28
C TRP A 416 -10.40 3.23 -13.25
N MET A 417 -11.58 3.78 -13.59
CA MET A 417 -12.75 3.75 -12.71
C MET A 417 -13.25 2.34 -12.42
N GLY A 418 -13.12 1.41 -13.36
CA GLY A 418 -13.59 0.04 -13.21
C GLY A 418 -12.71 -0.83 -12.30
N ILE A 419 -11.39 -0.65 -12.36
CA ILE A 419 -10.44 -1.51 -11.64
C ILE A 419 -10.05 -0.89 -10.29
N PHE A 420 -9.64 0.39 -10.28
CA PHE A 420 -9.09 1.07 -9.11
C PHE A 420 -9.65 2.50 -9.00
N PRO A 421 -10.93 2.67 -8.65
CA PRO A 421 -11.55 3.99 -8.54
C PRO A 421 -10.90 4.81 -7.41
N SER A 422 -10.75 6.12 -7.63
CA SER A 422 -10.23 7.04 -6.63
C SER A 422 -11.19 7.19 -5.45
N PHE A 423 -10.67 7.20 -4.22
CA PHE A 423 -11.45 7.23 -2.99
C PHE A 423 -10.90 8.26 -1.99
N PRO A 424 -11.73 8.82 -1.10
CA PRO A 424 -11.27 9.72 -0.05
C PRO A 424 -10.42 8.95 0.97
N ASP A 425 -9.26 9.47 1.28
CA ASP A 425 -8.26 8.86 2.15
C ASP A 425 -7.75 9.89 3.17
N SER A 426 -7.38 9.41 4.35
CA SER A 426 -6.91 10.22 5.47
C SER A 426 -5.48 9.81 5.80
N ASP A 427 -4.53 10.68 5.50
CA ASP A 427 -3.13 10.44 5.80
C ASP A 427 -2.83 10.88 7.24
N PHE A 428 -2.51 9.89 8.09
CA PHE A 428 -2.20 10.06 9.51
C PHE A 428 -0.69 10.19 9.79
N HIS A 429 0.17 9.87 8.82
CA HIS A 429 1.61 9.66 9.08
C HIS A 429 2.50 10.73 8.44
N SER A 430 2.03 11.42 7.40
CA SER A 430 2.85 12.42 6.71
C SER A 430 3.13 13.68 7.54
N GLN A 431 2.24 14.05 8.46
CA GLN A 431 2.43 15.19 9.37
C GLN A 431 1.96 14.85 10.79
N PRO A 432 2.79 15.10 11.83
CA PRO A 432 2.48 14.67 13.19
C PRO A 432 1.31 15.45 13.83
N GLU A 433 1.04 16.68 13.41
CA GLU A 433 0.00 17.55 14.01
C GLU A 433 -1.30 17.63 13.19
N HIS A 434 -1.29 17.11 11.95
CA HIS A 434 -2.37 17.31 10.98
C HIS A 434 -2.81 15.98 10.36
N ILE A 435 -4.13 15.76 10.27
CA ILE A 435 -4.72 14.73 9.42
C ILE A 435 -4.95 15.37 8.06
N LEU A 436 -4.27 14.89 7.05
CA LEU A 436 -4.46 15.37 5.69
C LEU A 436 -5.59 14.58 5.03
N LEU A 437 -6.71 15.24 4.74
CA LEU A 437 -7.76 14.65 3.91
C LEU A 437 -7.43 14.86 2.44
N GLN A 438 -7.19 13.75 1.74
CA GLN A 438 -6.84 13.71 0.33
C GLN A 438 -7.73 12.74 -0.44
N CYS A 439 -7.70 12.83 -1.77
CA CYS A 439 -8.27 11.79 -2.62
C CYS A 439 -7.13 10.89 -3.04
N ASN A 440 -7.14 9.64 -2.60
CA ASN A 440 -6.21 8.64 -3.09
C ASN A 440 -6.58 8.28 -4.53
N GLU A 441 -5.60 8.31 -5.43
CA GLU A 441 -5.80 7.99 -6.85
C GLU A 441 -6.21 6.53 -7.09
N GLY A 442 -6.03 5.64 -6.11
CA GLY A 442 -6.32 4.21 -6.17
C GLY A 442 -5.19 3.42 -6.84
N SER A 443 -4.80 3.83 -8.05
CA SER A 443 -3.66 3.25 -8.77
C SER A 443 -2.76 4.34 -9.35
N VAL A 444 -1.54 4.42 -8.81
CA VAL A 444 -0.49 5.33 -9.26
C VAL A 444 -0.13 5.08 -10.74
N THR A 445 -0.12 3.80 -11.17
CA THR A 445 0.15 3.42 -12.56
C THR A 445 -0.91 3.94 -13.52
N MET A 446 -2.19 3.85 -13.17
CA MET A 446 -3.28 4.34 -14.02
C MET A 446 -3.27 5.86 -14.11
N PHE A 447 -2.98 6.55 -13.01
CA PHE A 447 -2.81 8.00 -12.99
C PHE A 447 -1.69 8.46 -13.94
N TYR A 448 -0.50 7.86 -13.85
CA TYR A 448 0.61 8.21 -14.75
C TYR A 448 0.36 7.78 -16.19
N THR A 449 -0.42 6.73 -16.43
CA THR A 449 -0.80 6.31 -17.79
C THR A 449 -1.74 7.36 -18.42
N ALA A 450 -2.72 7.86 -17.66
CA ALA A 450 -3.61 8.92 -18.10
C ALA A 450 -2.86 10.24 -18.38
N LEU A 451 -1.94 10.63 -17.49
CA LEU A 451 -1.06 11.80 -17.69
C LEU A 451 -0.06 11.60 -18.84
N GLY A 452 0.47 10.38 -19.00
CA GLY A 452 1.41 10.02 -20.05
C GLY A 452 0.78 10.14 -21.44
N TYR A 453 -0.45 9.66 -21.63
CA TYR A 453 -1.19 9.85 -22.88
C TYR A 453 -1.44 11.33 -23.17
N MET A 454 -1.86 12.10 -22.16
CA MET A 454 -2.02 13.55 -22.27
C MET A 454 -0.73 14.26 -22.71
N GLY A 455 0.41 13.88 -22.13
CA GLY A 455 1.73 14.38 -22.50
C GLY A 455 2.14 13.98 -23.92
N PHE A 456 1.87 12.74 -24.33
CA PHE A 456 2.13 12.26 -25.69
C PHE A 456 1.32 13.02 -26.74
N LEU A 457 0.02 13.23 -26.48
CA LEU A 457 -0.86 14.02 -27.35
C LEU A 457 -0.35 15.47 -27.46
N ALA A 458 0.07 16.07 -26.34
CA ALA A 458 0.66 17.41 -26.32
C ALA A 458 1.97 17.48 -27.11
N ALA A 459 2.84 16.47 -27.01
CA ALA A 459 4.09 16.41 -27.75
C ALA A 459 3.86 16.31 -29.27
N ILE A 460 2.93 15.45 -29.72
CA ILE A 460 2.54 15.38 -31.15
C ILE A 460 2.00 16.73 -31.60
N CYS A 461 1.12 17.35 -30.82
CA CYS A 461 0.57 18.65 -31.17
C CYS A 461 1.66 19.72 -31.27
N PHE A 462 2.57 19.78 -30.30
CA PHE A 462 3.71 20.68 -30.34
C PHE A 462 4.56 20.46 -31.61
N LEU A 463 4.91 19.22 -31.95
CA LEU A 463 5.67 18.89 -33.15
C LEU A 463 4.99 19.38 -34.44
N VAL A 464 3.69 19.10 -34.59
CA VAL A 464 2.92 19.53 -35.77
C VAL A 464 2.81 21.06 -35.82
N THR A 465 2.56 21.71 -34.69
CA THR A 465 2.46 23.18 -34.61
C THR A 465 3.80 23.87 -34.89
N PHE A 466 4.92 23.25 -34.51
CA PHE A 466 6.26 23.76 -34.77
C PHE A 466 6.59 23.69 -36.26
N LEU A 467 6.26 22.59 -36.93
CA LEU A 467 6.39 22.45 -38.38
C LEU A 467 5.51 23.46 -39.13
N ALA A 468 4.28 23.69 -38.64
CA ALA A 468 3.36 24.65 -39.22
C ALA A 468 3.84 26.12 -39.12
N ARG A 469 4.77 26.44 -38.21
CA ARG A 469 5.29 27.81 -38.01
C ARG A 469 5.99 28.37 -39.25
N ASN A 470 6.57 27.51 -40.08
CA ASN A 470 7.31 27.89 -41.29
C ASN A 470 6.40 28.08 -42.51
N LEU A 471 5.10 27.81 -42.39
CA LEU A 471 4.16 27.99 -43.49
C LEU A 471 3.87 29.49 -43.71
N PRO A 472 3.89 29.98 -44.96
CA PRO A 472 3.55 31.35 -45.29
C PRO A 472 2.03 31.52 -45.23
N GLY A 473 1.49 31.59 -44.02
CA GLY A 473 0.10 31.99 -43.77
C GLY A 473 0.01 33.52 -43.75
N THR A 474 -1.04 34.06 -44.35
CA THR A 474 -1.35 35.50 -44.42
C THR A 474 -1.53 36.20 -43.06
N PHE A 475 -1.42 35.48 -41.93
CA PHE A 475 -1.47 36.02 -40.58
C PHE A 475 -0.53 35.24 -39.65
N ASN A 476 0.05 35.92 -38.65
CA ASN A 476 0.90 35.36 -37.58
C ASN A 476 0.19 34.29 -36.68
N GLU A 477 -0.93 33.73 -37.12
CA GLU A 477 -1.75 32.76 -36.38
C GLU A 477 -0.99 31.47 -36.05
N ALA A 478 -0.24 30.90 -37.01
CA ALA A 478 0.54 29.69 -36.75
C ALA A 478 1.60 29.92 -35.65
N LYS A 479 2.24 31.10 -35.63
CA LYS A 479 3.22 31.48 -34.59
C LYS A 479 2.58 31.59 -33.20
N LEU A 480 1.40 32.20 -33.11
CA LEU A 480 0.63 32.32 -31.86
C LEU A 480 0.19 30.94 -31.35
N ILE A 481 -0.21 30.04 -32.23
CA ILE A 481 -0.55 28.66 -31.87
C ILE A 481 0.69 27.92 -31.34
N THR A 482 1.84 28.02 -32.02
CA THR A 482 3.09 27.40 -31.54
C THR A 482 3.49 27.96 -30.16
N PHE A 483 3.38 29.28 -29.95
CA PHE A 483 3.67 29.90 -28.66
C PHE A 483 2.73 29.39 -27.56
N SER A 484 1.43 29.26 -27.85
CA SER A 484 0.44 28.72 -26.92
C SER A 484 0.75 27.27 -26.51
N MET A 485 1.19 26.43 -27.46
CA MET A 485 1.57 25.05 -27.18
C MET A 485 2.90 24.95 -26.43
N LEU A 486 3.84 25.87 -26.66
CA LEU A 486 5.07 25.95 -25.89
C LEU A 486 4.77 26.26 -24.41
N VAL A 487 3.89 27.24 -24.15
CA VAL A 487 3.43 27.57 -22.78
C VAL A 487 2.70 26.38 -22.14
N PHE A 488 1.85 25.69 -22.90
CA PHE A 488 1.17 24.49 -22.40
C PHE A 488 2.18 23.40 -21.98
N CYS A 489 3.12 23.06 -22.86
CA CYS A 489 4.12 22.03 -22.58
C CYS A 489 5.04 22.41 -21.41
N SER A 490 5.48 23.67 -21.29
CA SER A 490 6.36 24.09 -20.20
C SER A 490 5.69 23.96 -18.83
N VAL A 491 4.41 24.33 -18.72
CA VAL A 491 3.61 24.19 -17.50
C VAL A 491 3.51 22.73 -17.07
N TRP A 492 3.23 21.80 -18.01
CA TRP A 492 3.09 20.38 -17.69
C TRP A 492 4.42 19.66 -17.43
N ILE A 493 5.51 20.09 -18.07
CA ILE A 493 6.86 19.59 -17.74
C ILE A 493 7.25 20.01 -16.32
N SER A 494 6.94 21.25 -15.91
CA SER A 494 7.21 21.75 -14.56
C SER A 494 6.27 21.19 -13.49
N PHE A 495 5.07 20.76 -13.89
CA PHE A 495 4.09 20.15 -13.00
C PHE A 495 4.63 18.87 -12.35
N VAL A 496 5.22 17.95 -13.13
CA VAL A 496 5.68 16.64 -12.62
C VAL A 496 6.65 16.75 -11.43
N PRO A 497 7.78 17.48 -11.52
CA PRO A 497 8.69 17.62 -10.38
C PRO A 497 8.07 18.42 -9.23
N SER A 498 7.23 19.42 -9.52
CA SER A 498 6.55 20.20 -8.48
C SER A 498 5.57 19.34 -7.69
N TYR A 499 4.77 18.51 -8.38
CA TYR A 499 3.82 17.57 -7.80
C TYR A 499 4.51 16.58 -6.86
N LEU A 500 5.65 16.03 -7.28
CA LEU A 500 6.43 15.08 -6.47
C LEU A 500 7.13 15.73 -5.28
N SER A 501 7.48 17.01 -5.36
CA SER A 501 8.18 17.75 -4.30
C SER A 501 7.22 18.27 -3.23
N THR A 502 6.01 18.66 -3.61
CA THR A 502 5.01 19.19 -2.68
C THR A 502 4.19 18.09 -2.01
N LYS A 503 3.81 18.30 -0.74
CA LYS A 503 2.94 17.39 0.01
C LYS A 503 1.67 18.10 0.47
N GLY A 504 0.62 17.31 0.69
CA GLY A 504 -0.64 17.78 1.26
C GLY A 504 -1.42 18.75 0.39
N LYS A 505 -2.05 19.75 1.02
CA LYS A 505 -2.91 20.72 0.33
C LYS A 505 -2.20 21.48 -0.80
N TYR A 506 -0.88 21.68 -0.70
CA TYR A 506 -0.08 22.35 -1.72
C TYR A 506 0.06 21.53 -3.01
N MET A 507 0.04 20.21 -2.93
CA MET A 507 0.06 19.32 -4.11
C MET A 507 -1.17 19.56 -4.99
N VAL A 508 -2.34 19.69 -4.37
CA VAL A 508 -3.61 20.02 -5.06
C VAL A 508 -3.56 21.44 -5.63
N ALA A 509 -3.00 22.40 -4.89
CA ALA A 509 -2.84 23.77 -5.36
C ALA A 509 -1.95 23.88 -6.60
N VAL A 510 -0.82 23.14 -6.64
CA VAL A 510 0.06 23.06 -7.81
C VAL A 510 -0.71 22.52 -9.03
N GLN A 511 -1.53 21.48 -8.83
CA GLN A 511 -2.36 20.94 -9.91
C GLN A 511 -3.36 21.97 -10.46
N ILE A 512 -4.07 22.70 -9.58
CA ILE A 512 -4.99 23.77 -10.00
C ILE A 512 -4.23 24.87 -10.74
N PHE A 513 -3.09 25.32 -10.23
CA PHE A 513 -2.28 26.34 -10.87
C PHE A 513 -1.85 25.94 -12.29
N SER A 514 -1.40 24.70 -12.48
CA SER A 514 -1.04 24.17 -13.80
C SER A 514 -2.24 24.13 -14.75
N ILE A 515 -3.44 23.76 -14.26
CA ILE A 515 -4.68 23.76 -15.05
C ILE A 515 -5.04 25.18 -15.51
N LEU A 516 -5.03 26.14 -14.59
CA LEU A 516 -5.38 27.54 -14.87
C LEU A 516 -4.37 28.19 -15.83
N ALA A 517 -3.07 28.03 -15.57
CA ALA A 517 -2.00 28.64 -16.37
C ALA A 517 -1.97 28.09 -17.81
N SER A 518 -2.09 26.77 -17.98
CA SER A 518 -2.09 26.15 -19.31
C SER A 518 -3.34 26.54 -20.13
N SER A 519 -4.51 26.56 -19.50
CA SER A 519 -5.78 26.98 -20.13
C SER A 519 -5.77 28.47 -20.49
N LEU A 520 -5.23 29.32 -19.62
CA LEU A 520 -5.06 30.75 -19.86
C LEU A 520 -4.11 31.03 -21.04
N GLY A 521 -3.01 30.27 -21.16
CA GLY A 521 -2.10 30.37 -22.30
C GLY A 521 -2.79 30.08 -23.64
N LEU A 522 -3.62 29.04 -23.70
CA LEU A 522 -4.41 28.69 -24.89
C LEU A 522 -5.47 29.75 -25.21
N LEU A 523 -6.23 30.20 -24.19
CA LEU A 523 -7.24 31.24 -24.36
C LEU A 523 -6.63 32.56 -24.86
N GLY A 524 -5.57 33.02 -24.19
CA GLY A 524 -4.88 34.27 -24.45
C GLY A 524 -4.29 34.34 -25.86
N CYS A 525 -3.59 33.30 -26.29
CA CYS A 525 -2.87 33.33 -27.56
C CYS A 525 -3.79 33.09 -28.77
N ILE A 526 -4.87 32.30 -28.61
CA ILE A 526 -5.71 31.87 -29.73
C ILE A 526 -6.94 32.77 -29.90
N PHE A 527 -7.58 33.19 -28.81
CA PHE A 527 -8.86 33.90 -28.88
C PHE A 527 -8.71 35.42 -28.75
N VAL A 528 -7.83 35.92 -27.89
CA VAL A 528 -7.70 37.38 -27.64
C VAL A 528 -7.36 38.18 -28.91
N PRO A 529 -6.39 37.78 -29.76
CA PRO A 529 -6.09 38.50 -30.99
C PRO A 529 -7.30 38.56 -31.95
N LYS A 530 -8.13 37.51 -31.96
CA LYS A 530 -9.32 37.43 -32.81
C LYS A 530 -10.47 38.25 -32.27
N CYS A 531 -10.70 38.22 -30.95
CA CYS A 531 -11.66 39.11 -30.30
C CYS A 531 -11.30 40.57 -30.52
N TYR A 532 -10.01 40.93 -30.41
CA TYR A 532 -9.52 42.28 -30.68
C TYR A 532 -9.86 42.73 -32.10
N ILE A 533 -9.60 41.89 -33.11
CA ILE A 533 -9.93 42.23 -34.51
C ILE A 533 -11.46 42.36 -34.69
N ILE A 534 -12.24 41.41 -34.17
CA ILE A 534 -13.70 41.40 -34.33
C ILE A 534 -14.37 42.62 -33.68
N THR A 535 -13.86 43.11 -32.54
CA THR A 535 -14.51 44.17 -31.74
C THR A 535 -13.95 45.58 -32.00
N LEU A 536 -12.63 45.71 -32.18
CA LEU A 536 -11.94 47.01 -32.27
C LEU A 536 -11.45 47.36 -33.69
N ARG A 537 -11.43 46.39 -34.61
CA ARG A 537 -11.02 46.59 -36.02
C ARG A 537 -12.03 45.97 -37.01
N PRO A 538 -13.28 46.44 -37.04
CA PRO A 538 -14.30 45.91 -37.95
C PRO A 538 -13.97 46.14 -39.43
N ASP A 539 -13.08 47.10 -39.73
CA ASP A 539 -12.53 47.43 -41.05
C ASP A 539 -11.79 46.27 -41.72
N ILE A 540 -11.18 45.37 -40.95
CA ILE A 540 -10.45 44.19 -41.46
C ILE A 540 -11.42 42.98 -41.63
N ASN A 541 -12.69 43.15 -41.23
CA ASN A 541 -13.68 42.08 -41.19
C ASN A 541 -14.64 42.09 -42.40
N THR A 542 -14.46 43.02 -43.33
CA THR A 542 -15.18 43.10 -44.61
C THR A 542 -14.35 42.44 -45.71
N LYS A 543 -14.98 41.60 -46.52
CA LYS A 543 -14.37 41.08 -47.75
C LYS A 543 -14.39 42.20 -48.79
N GLU A 544 -13.24 42.82 -49.04
CA GLU A 544 -12.92 43.27 -50.41
C GLU A 544 -11.97 42.26 -51.05
#